data_AF-C5F2A5-F1
#
_entry.id   AF-C5F2A5-F1
#
_cell.length_a   1.000
_cell.length_b   1.000
_cell.length_c   1.000
_cell.angle_alpha   90.00
_cell.angle_beta   90.00
_cell.angle_gamma   90.00
#
_symmetry.space_group_name_H-M   'P 1'
#
loop_
_entity.id
_entity.type
_entity.pdbx_description
1 polymer ?
#
loop_
_entity_poly.entity_id
_entity_poly.type
_entity_poly.pdbx_seq_one_letter_code
_entity_poly.pdbx_strand_id
1 'polypeptide(L)'
;MQNNLIKFLIGALLLFLISGCGSKYYFEPKDEEVKDSVAYSDSLPSDIIFITRDGATLSNGQFITKYSQIPEATLPKNGRYLGESEKYYLATTNNKELLLIDKETHSQNIIALEGNPISVALDNNLAAIIFDNNSFVLYDLQLGKAMYKQESTPAPTNNTLIASPYFLSDIAIIPTLDGKLVIVDRNNFKMIRNIVVNGDKHFNNVIFLEAINDRMVAATPKRVISVSPNVINTFDANLQDILFFGDQIVLFTTEGEVILTDKDLNEIKRQKFPFAHFTAANHGEKIVILETRGYMITLSNDLSNYEIYSLPNKIDTPAFSGTGKIFVGDEILEVK
;
A
#
# COMPACT_ATOMS: atom_id res chain seq x y z
N MET A 1 12.90 -58.12 -33.52
CA MET A 1 12.00 -57.78 -32.39
C MET A 1 12.68 -56.99 -31.27
N GLN A 2 13.93 -57.30 -30.89
CA GLN A 2 14.64 -56.66 -29.78
C GLN A 2 14.84 -55.13 -29.92
N ASN A 3 15.16 -54.64 -31.13
CA ASN A 3 15.33 -53.21 -31.41
C ASN A 3 14.05 -52.36 -31.30
N ASN A 4 12.88 -52.96 -31.54
CA ASN A 4 11.60 -52.25 -31.41
C ASN A 4 11.17 -52.14 -29.93
N LEU A 5 11.52 -53.16 -29.12
CA LEU A 5 11.28 -53.14 -27.69
C LEU A 5 12.14 -52.08 -26.97
N ILE A 6 13.41 -51.95 -27.36
CA ILE A 6 14.33 -50.93 -26.83
C ILE A 6 13.87 -49.51 -27.23
N LYS A 7 13.46 -49.31 -28.48
CA LYS A 7 12.88 -48.02 -28.93
C LYS A 7 11.58 -47.68 -28.19
N PHE A 8 10.75 -48.67 -27.89
CA PHE A 8 9.52 -48.48 -27.12
C PHE A 8 9.81 -48.13 -25.66
N LEU A 9 10.80 -48.79 -25.02
CA LEU A 9 11.24 -48.48 -23.66
C LEU A 9 11.88 -47.09 -23.54
N ILE A 10 12.71 -46.68 -24.51
CA ILE A 10 13.31 -45.33 -24.57
C ILE A 10 12.22 -44.28 -24.81
N GLY A 11 11.24 -44.55 -25.68
CA GLY A 11 10.10 -43.68 -25.91
C GLY A 11 9.20 -43.52 -24.67
N ALA A 12 8.97 -44.60 -23.93
CA ALA A 12 8.22 -44.57 -22.67
C ALA A 12 8.98 -43.81 -21.56
N LEU A 13 10.31 -43.96 -21.48
CA LEU A 13 11.14 -43.23 -20.52
C LEU A 13 11.19 -41.72 -20.82
N LEU A 14 11.21 -41.33 -22.10
CA LEU A 14 11.11 -39.93 -22.53
C LEU A 14 9.75 -39.32 -22.20
N LEU A 15 8.66 -40.08 -22.27
CA LEU A 15 7.31 -39.62 -21.86
C LEU A 15 7.19 -39.35 -20.35
N PHE A 16 7.93 -40.08 -19.50
CA PHE A 16 8.01 -39.82 -18.06
C PHE A 16 8.87 -38.61 -17.68
N LEU A 17 9.77 -38.16 -18.56
CA LEU A 17 10.60 -36.97 -18.33
C LEU A 17 9.86 -35.66 -18.64
N ILE A 18 8.72 -35.73 -19.36
CA ILE A 18 7.88 -34.57 -19.68
C ILE A 18 6.66 -34.44 -18.76
N SER A 19 6.43 -35.38 -17.85
CA SER A 19 5.45 -35.24 -16.76
C SER A 19 5.98 -34.45 -15.56
N GLY A 20 7.09 -33.74 -15.72
CA GLY A 20 7.51 -32.64 -14.85
C GLY A 20 6.57 -31.43 -15.01
N CYS A 21 5.28 -31.62 -14.75
CA CYS A 21 4.36 -30.53 -14.47
C CYS A 21 4.89 -29.83 -13.23
N GLY A 22 5.44 -28.63 -13.39
CA GLY A 22 5.80 -27.79 -12.25
C GLY A 22 4.55 -27.53 -11.41
N SER A 23 4.42 -28.26 -10.30
CA SER A 23 3.38 -28.00 -9.31
C SER A 23 3.57 -26.56 -8.83
N LYS A 24 2.59 -25.70 -9.06
CA LYS A 24 2.56 -24.40 -8.40
C LYS A 24 2.51 -24.66 -6.89
N TYR A 25 3.52 -24.20 -6.17
CA TYR A 25 3.53 -24.25 -4.72
C TYR A 25 2.63 -23.13 -4.20
N TYR A 26 1.75 -23.46 -3.27
CA TYR A 26 0.86 -22.53 -2.59
C TYR A 26 1.06 -22.68 -1.09
N PHE A 27 0.71 -21.63 -0.36
CA PHE A 27 0.57 -21.76 1.09
C PHE A 27 -0.58 -22.70 1.42
N GLU A 28 -0.22 -23.78 2.12
CA GLU A 28 -1.11 -24.84 2.53
C GLU A 28 -0.60 -25.35 3.89
N PRO A 29 -0.99 -24.69 4.99
CA PRO A 29 -0.64 -25.14 6.34
C PRO A 29 -1.24 -26.53 6.57
N LYS A 30 -0.61 -27.33 7.42
CA LYS A 30 -1.17 -28.63 7.79
C LYS A 30 -2.45 -28.42 8.61
N ASP A 31 -3.38 -29.38 8.52
CA ASP A 31 -4.64 -29.32 9.29
C ASP A 31 -4.40 -29.14 10.80
N GLU A 32 -3.32 -29.73 11.34
CA GLU A 32 -2.94 -29.60 12.76
C GLU A 32 -2.44 -28.19 13.16
N GLU A 33 -2.05 -27.36 12.20
CA GLU A 33 -1.58 -25.98 12.40
C GLU A 33 -2.73 -24.96 12.35
N VAL A 34 -3.86 -25.33 11.74
CA VAL A 34 -5.05 -24.48 11.63
C VAL A 34 -5.87 -24.62 12.91
N LYS A 35 -5.93 -23.54 13.70
CA LYS A 35 -6.58 -23.56 15.01
C LYS A 35 -8.09 -23.62 14.94
N ASP A 36 -8.68 -22.78 14.09
CA ASP A 36 -10.13 -22.66 13.92
C ASP A 36 -10.44 -21.89 12.62
N SER A 37 -11.72 -21.72 12.33
CA SER A 37 -12.25 -20.82 11.31
C SER A 37 -12.58 -19.43 11.89
N VAL A 38 -12.44 -18.40 11.07
CA VAL A 38 -12.82 -17.03 11.39
C VAL A 38 -13.86 -16.56 10.38
N ALA A 39 -14.91 -15.92 10.87
CA ALA A 39 -15.94 -15.31 10.05
C ALA A 39 -15.71 -13.81 9.90
N TYR A 40 -16.17 -13.25 8.79
CA TYR A 40 -16.31 -11.81 8.63
C TYR A 40 -17.36 -11.27 9.61
N SER A 41 -17.13 -10.06 10.08
CA SER A 41 -17.95 -9.42 11.12
C SER A 41 -19.12 -8.62 10.56
N ASP A 42 -18.97 -8.10 9.34
CA ASP A 42 -19.94 -7.22 8.68
C ASP A 42 -19.64 -7.15 7.19
N SER A 43 -20.46 -6.44 6.42
CA SER A 43 -20.26 -6.23 4.98
C SER A 43 -20.31 -4.75 4.58
N LEU A 44 -19.70 -4.45 3.44
CA LEU A 44 -19.69 -3.15 2.79
C LEU A 44 -20.96 -2.95 1.97
N PRO A 45 -21.38 -1.69 1.77
CA PRO A 45 -22.53 -1.37 0.94
C PRO A 45 -22.31 -1.62 -0.57
N SER A 46 -21.07 -1.76 -1.02
CA SER A 46 -20.70 -2.16 -2.38
C SER A 46 -19.19 -2.48 -2.51
N ASP A 47 -18.79 -3.12 -3.60
CA ASP A 47 -17.42 -3.56 -3.86
C ASP A 47 -16.39 -2.42 -3.91
N ILE A 48 -15.17 -2.70 -3.44
CA ILE A 48 -13.99 -1.83 -3.61
C ILE A 48 -13.52 -1.83 -5.08
N ILE A 49 -13.36 -0.65 -5.66
CA ILE A 49 -12.92 -0.45 -7.06
C ILE A 49 -11.57 0.28 -7.19
N PHE A 50 -11.10 0.93 -6.12
CA PHE A 50 -9.85 1.66 -6.11
C PHE A 50 -9.29 1.75 -4.69
N ILE A 51 -7.98 1.60 -4.55
CA ILE A 51 -7.27 1.63 -3.27
C ILE A 51 -6.08 2.58 -3.38
N THR A 52 -5.85 3.33 -2.31
CA THR A 52 -4.64 4.11 -2.04
C THR A 52 -4.11 3.72 -0.65
N ARG A 53 -2.96 4.27 -0.24
CA ARG A 53 -2.49 4.09 1.14
C ARG A 53 -3.45 4.71 2.17
N ASP A 54 -4.17 5.77 1.82
CA ASP A 54 -5.03 6.52 2.75
C ASP A 54 -6.52 6.12 2.71
N GLY A 55 -6.93 5.19 1.85
CA GLY A 55 -8.33 4.80 1.73
C GLY A 55 -8.70 3.98 0.51
N ALA A 56 -9.98 3.63 0.41
CA ALA A 56 -10.57 2.88 -0.70
C ALA A 56 -11.83 3.56 -1.23
N THR A 57 -12.10 3.43 -2.53
CA THR A 57 -13.33 3.90 -3.18
C THR A 57 -14.22 2.71 -3.51
N LEU A 58 -15.51 2.84 -3.23
CA LEU A 58 -16.53 1.84 -3.51
C LEU A 58 -17.27 2.14 -4.82
N SER A 59 -17.79 1.10 -5.46
CA SER A 59 -18.46 1.21 -6.77
C SER A 59 -19.73 2.08 -6.76
N ASN A 60 -20.37 2.24 -5.59
CA ASN A 60 -21.52 3.12 -5.41
C ASN A 60 -21.15 4.61 -5.16
N GLY A 61 -19.86 4.96 -5.16
CA GLY A 61 -19.37 6.32 -4.92
C GLY A 61 -19.10 6.65 -3.45
N GLN A 62 -19.41 5.76 -2.50
CA GLN A 62 -18.90 5.89 -1.13
C GLN A 62 -17.40 5.56 -1.09
N PHE A 63 -16.76 5.86 0.04
CA PHE A 63 -15.35 5.58 0.25
C PHE A 63 -15.08 5.23 1.71
N ILE A 64 -13.97 4.54 1.93
CA ILE A 64 -13.46 4.12 3.24
C ILE A 64 -12.20 4.93 3.51
N THR A 65 -12.14 5.60 4.67
CA THR A 65 -10.93 6.31 5.10
C THR A 65 -9.92 5.35 5.75
N LYS A 66 -8.65 5.77 5.87
CA LYS A 66 -7.64 5.02 6.63
C LYS A 66 -7.99 4.77 8.10
N TYR A 67 -8.95 5.50 8.66
CA TYR A 67 -9.47 5.29 10.01
C TYR A 67 -10.69 4.36 10.03
N SER A 68 -10.92 3.61 8.93
CA SER A 68 -12.01 2.64 8.78
C SER A 68 -13.41 3.25 8.84
N GLN A 69 -13.54 4.56 8.57
CA GLN A 69 -14.82 5.25 8.52
C GLN A 69 -15.40 5.17 7.11
N ILE A 70 -16.73 5.05 7.01
CA ILE A 70 -17.48 5.20 5.76
C ILE A 70 -18.36 6.44 5.92
N PRO A 71 -17.92 7.63 5.43
CA PRO A 71 -18.68 8.86 5.58
C PRO A 71 -20.00 8.81 4.80
N GLU A 72 -20.94 9.67 5.20
CA GLU A 72 -22.20 9.87 4.44
C GLU A 72 -21.98 10.64 3.12
N ALA A 73 -20.80 11.23 2.93
CA ALA A 73 -20.41 11.89 1.71
C ALA A 73 -20.20 10.88 0.56
N THR A 74 -20.58 11.27 -0.65
CA THR A 74 -20.39 10.45 -1.86
C THR A 74 -19.61 11.20 -2.93
N LEU A 75 -18.88 10.43 -3.73
CA LEU A 75 -18.13 10.92 -4.86
C LEU A 75 -19.01 10.95 -6.11
N PRO A 76 -18.78 11.90 -7.04
CA PRO A 76 -19.42 11.86 -8.35
C PRO A 76 -19.02 10.59 -9.11
N LYS A 77 -19.76 10.29 -10.18
CA LYS A 77 -19.45 9.14 -11.05
C LYS A 77 -18.00 9.21 -11.53
N ASN A 78 -17.30 8.08 -11.44
CA ASN A 78 -15.86 7.93 -11.73
C ASN A 78 -14.93 8.67 -10.78
N GLY A 79 -15.44 9.30 -9.72
CA GLY A 79 -14.59 9.91 -8.69
C GLY A 79 -13.78 8.85 -7.93
N ARG A 80 -12.61 9.23 -7.43
CA ARG A 80 -11.76 8.38 -6.59
C ARG A 80 -11.31 9.14 -5.37
N TYR A 81 -11.45 8.51 -4.21
CA TYR A 81 -10.93 9.01 -2.95
C TYR A 81 -9.40 8.95 -2.95
N LEU A 82 -8.76 10.03 -2.47
CA LEU A 82 -7.31 10.16 -2.43
C LEU A 82 -6.76 10.29 -1.00
N GLY A 83 -7.57 10.75 -0.05
CA GLY A 83 -7.16 10.96 1.33
C GLY A 83 -7.98 12.04 2.03
N GLU A 84 -7.48 12.56 3.15
CA GLU A 84 -8.15 13.59 3.93
C GLU A 84 -7.17 14.56 4.60
N SER A 85 -7.67 15.76 4.87
CA SER A 85 -7.06 16.75 5.75
C SER A 85 -7.89 16.88 7.03
N GLU A 86 -7.56 17.82 7.91
CA GLU A 86 -8.39 18.13 9.08
C GLU A 86 -9.83 18.48 8.68
N LYS A 87 -9.99 19.34 7.65
CA LYS A 87 -11.29 19.90 7.26
C LYS A 87 -11.98 19.20 6.09
N TYR A 88 -11.21 18.60 5.18
CA TYR A 88 -11.74 18.11 3.90
C TYR A 88 -11.42 16.64 3.67
N TYR A 89 -12.38 15.89 3.11
CA TYR A 89 -12.08 14.73 2.29
C TYR A 89 -11.58 15.20 0.92
N LEU A 90 -10.57 14.52 0.39
CA LEU A 90 -9.87 14.87 -0.84
C LEU A 90 -10.09 13.77 -1.87
N ALA A 91 -10.54 14.13 -3.05
CA ALA A 91 -10.85 13.20 -4.12
C ALA A 91 -10.48 13.77 -5.50
N THR A 92 -10.37 12.90 -6.50
CA THR A 92 -10.31 13.30 -7.91
C THR A 92 -11.63 12.99 -8.59
N THR A 93 -12.06 13.85 -9.52
CA THR A 93 -13.18 13.54 -10.42
C THR A 93 -12.74 12.71 -11.64
N ASN A 94 -11.43 12.43 -11.76
CA ASN A 94 -10.78 11.88 -12.95
C ASN A 94 -10.93 12.74 -14.21
N ASN A 95 -11.21 14.04 -14.05
CA ASN A 95 -11.26 15.02 -15.13
C ASN A 95 -10.29 16.19 -14.91
N LYS A 96 -9.10 15.89 -14.37
CA LYS A 96 -8.10 16.89 -13.96
C LYS A 96 -8.63 17.88 -12.92
N GLU A 97 -9.40 17.39 -11.96
CA GLU A 97 -9.94 18.22 -10.89
C GLU A 97 -9.66 17.58 -9.53
N LEU A 98 -9.33 18.43 -8.55
CA LEU A 98 -9.35 18.08 -7.14
C LEU A 98 -10.70 18.48 -6.56
N LEU A 99 -11.41 17.51 -6.00
CA LEU A 99 -12.64 17.66 -5.26
C LEU A 99 -12.32 17.72 -3.78
N LEU A 100 -12.71 18.82 -3.13
CA LEU A 100 -12.71 18.98 -1.68
C LEU A 100 -14.13 18.85 -1.17
N ILE A 101 -14.36 17.92 -0.25
CA ILE A 101 -15.64 17.73 0.42
C ILE A 101 -15.47 18.12 1.88
N ASP A 102 -16.15 19.17 2.32
CA ASP A 102 -16.11 19.64 3.70
C ASP A 102 -16.71 18.57 4.63
N LYS A 103 -15.98 18.18 5.68
CA LYS A 103 -16.38 17.06 6.54
C LYS A 103 -17.62 17.34 7.40
N GLU A 104 -17.91 18.62 7.69
CA GLU A 104 -19.03 19.01 8.54
C GLU A 104 -20.29 19.30 7.71
N THR A 105 -20.12 20.05 6.62
CA THR A 105 -21.24 20.55 5.81
C THR A 105 -21.55 19.67 4.60
N HIS A 106 -20.64 18.76 4.24
CA HIS A 106 -20.65 17.97 3.01
C HIS A 106 -20.69 18.82 1.73
N SER A 107 -20.36 20.11 1.83
CA SER A 107 -20.27 20.98 0.66
C SER A 107 -19.06 20.61 -0.19
N GLN A 108 -19.25 20.66 -1.52
CA GLN A 108 -18.25 20.28 -2.50
C GLN A 108 -17.65 21.51 -3.16
N ASN A 109 -16.32 21.55 -3.25
CA ASN A 109 -15.56 22.54 -4.00
C ASN A 109 -14.64 21.82 -5.00
N ILE A 110 -14.64 22.28 -6.24
CA ILE A 110 -13.88 21.68 -7.34
C ILE A 110 -12.82 22.67 -7.79
N ILE A 111 -11.58 22.18 -7.87
CA ILE A 111 -10.43 22.94 -8.34
C ILE A 111 -9.90 22.30 -9.61
N ALA A 112 -9.93 23.05 -10.71
CA ALA A 112 -9.35 22.62 -11.97
C ALA A 112 -7.81 22.60 -11.88
N LEU A 113 -7.21 21.54 -12.40
CA LEU A 113 -5.77 21.27 -12.39
C LEU A 113 -5.27 20.98 -13.81
N GLU A 114 -3.95 20.94 -13.97
CA GLU A 114 -3.32 20.70 -15.27
C GLU A 114 -3.27 19.20 -15.64
N GLY A 115 -3.39 18.32 -14.64
CA GLY A 115 -3.35 16.85 -14.76
C GLY A 115 -4.29 16.17 -13.77
N ASN A 116 -4.43 14.84 -13.88
CA ASN A 116 -5.27 14.07 -12.96
C ASN A 116 -4.54 13.83 -11.64
N PRO A 117 -5.04 14.33 -10.50
CA PRO A 117 -4.43 14.05 -9.22
C PRO A 117 -4.64 12.57 -8.86
N ILE A 118 -3.56 11.91 -8.45
CA ILE A 118 -3.56 10.51 -8.00
C ILE A 118 -3.18 10.36 -6.53
N SER A 119 -2.62 11.41 -5.95
CA SER A 119 -2.24 11.48 -4.55
C SER A 119 -2.14 12.95 -4.14
N VAL A 120 -2.61 13.26 -2.93
CA VAL A 120 -2.68 14.63 -2.43
C VAL A 120 -2.57 14.67 -0.92
N ALA A 121 -1.87 15.68 -0.41
CA ALA A 121 -1.99 16.09 0.97
C ALA A 121 -2.32 17.58 1.02
N LEU A 122 -3.08 17.98 2.04
CA LEU A 122 -3.48 19.37 2.25
C LEU A 122 -3.15 19.77 3.69
N ASP A 123 -2.30 20.78 3.82
CA ASP A 123 -2.03 21.47 5.08
C ASP A 123 -2.48 22.92 4.95
N ASN A 124 -3.54 23.27 5.69
CA ASN A 124 -4.22 24.56 5.60
C ASN A 124 -4.65 24.89 4.16
N ASN A 125 -4.00 25.86 3.52
CA ASN A 125 -4.30 26.29 2.14
C ASN A 125 -3.32 25.72 1.11
N LEU A 126 -2.29 24.97 1.53
CA LEU A 126 -1.27 24.45 0.63
C LEU A 126 -1.52 22.97 0.34
N ALA A 127 -1.90 22.67 -0.91
CA ALA A 127 -2.03 21.30 -1.39
C ALA A 127 -0.74 20.85 -2.08
N ALA A 128 -0.19 19.72 -1.64
CA ALA A 128 0.83 19.00 -2.39
C ALA A 128 0.14 17.93 -3.22
N ILE A 129 0.24 18.01 -4.54
CA ILE A 129 -0.52 17.16 -5.47
C ILE A 129 0.45 16.45 -6.41
N ILE A 130 0.33 15.13 -6.52
CA ILE A 130 1.05 14.30 -7.49
C ILE A 130 0.06 13.89 -8.59
N PHE A 131 0.50 14.04 -9.83
CA PHE A 131 -0.29 13.73 -11.02
C PHE A 131 0.06 12.35 -11.61
N ASP A 132 -0.86 11.80 -12.42
CA ASP A 132 -0.71 10.52 -13.12
C ASP A 132 0.51 10.40 -14.04
N ASN A 133 1.06 11.54 -14.49
CA ASN A 133 2.30 11.60 -15.29
C ASN A 133 3.59 11.71 -14.43
N ASN A 134 3.49 11.56 -13.11
CA ASN A 134 4.56 11.74 -12.12
C ASN A 134 5.09 13.18 -11.97
N SER A 135 4.43 14.18 -12.55
CA SER A 135 4.69 15.58 -12.16
C SER A 135 3.96 15.90 -10.85
N PHE A 136 4.41 16.94 -10.16
CA PHE A 136 3.76 17.39 -8.94
C PHE A 136 3.74 18.90 -8.81
N VAL A 137 2.84 19.40 -7.98
CA VAL A 137 2.65 20.81 -7.70
C VAL A 137 2.44 21.05 -6.21
N LEU A 138 2.99 22.14 -5.68
CA LEU A 138 2.51 22.77 -4.46
C LEU A 138 1.56 23.90 -4.86
N TYR A 139 0.28 23.73 -4.58
CA TYR A 139 -0.80 24.59 -5.03
C TYR A 139 -1.42 25.32 -3.84
N ASP A 140 -1.49 26.65 -3.93
CA ASP A 140 -2.15 27.47 -2.92
C ASP A 140 -3.62 27.64 -3.28
N LEU A 141 -4.51 27.05 -2.48
CA LEU A 141 -5.97 27.04 -2.69
C LEU A 141 -6.59 28.43 -2.53
N GLN A 142 -6.00 29.30 -1.71
CA GLN A 142 -6.51 30.65 -1.48
C GLN A 142 -6.16 31.58 -2.65
N LEU A 143 -4.94 31.46 -3.16
CA LEU A 143 -4.47 32.24 -4.31
C LEU A 143 -4.89 31.63 -5.65
N GLY A 144 -5.32 30.37 -5.67
CA GLY A 144 -5.74 29.66 -6.87
C GLY A 144 -4.60 29.46 -7.87
N LYS A 145 -3.38 29.20 -7.39
CA LYS A 145 -2.20 29.05 -8.27
C LYS A 145 -1.16 28.06 -7.75
N ALA A 146 -0.40 27.52 -8.69
CA ALA A 146 0.82 26.77 -8.40
C ALA A 146 1.91 27.69 -7.82
N MET A 147 2.41 27.36 -6.64
CA MET A 147 3.55 28.02 -6.00
C MET A 147 4.87 27.36 -6.38
N TYR A 148 4.85 26.05 -6.60
CA TYR A 148 5.97 25.26 -7.10
C TYR A 148 5.46 24.16 -8.03
N LYS A 149 6.19 23.87 -9.10
CA LYS A 149 5.90 22.76 -10.00
C LYS A 149 7.19 22.09 -10.44
N GLN A 150 7.17 20.76 -10.51
CA GLN A 150 8.28 19.99 -11.03
C GLN A 150 7.77 18.79 -11.83
N GLU A 151 8.39 18.58 -13.00
CA GLU A 151 8.24 17.35 -13.78
C GLU A 151 9.23 16.29 -13.27
N SER A 152 8.80 15.03 -13.23
CA SER A 152 9.65 13.90 -12.84
C SER A 152 9.73 12.89 -13.98
N THR A 153 10.60 11.87 -13.82
CA THR A 153 10.69 10.78 -14.78
C THR A 153 9.34 10.06 -14.87
N PRO A 154 8.76 9.83 -16.07
CA PRO A 154 7.51 9.11 -16.20
C PRO A 154 7.55 7.71 -15.59
N ALA A 155 6.45 7.30 -14.93
CA ALA A 155 6.31 6.01 -14.26
C ALA A 155 5.00 5.32 -14.71
N PRO A 156 5.03 4.52 -15.80
CA PRO A 156 3.81 3.97 -16.41
C PRO A 156 3.21 2.78 -15.66
N THR A 157 3.97 2.16 -14.75
CA THR A 157 3.53 1.00 -13.95
C THR A 157 3.77 1.30 -12.48
N ASN A 158 2.69 1.39 -11.71
CA ASN A 158 2.72 1.75 -10.29
C ASN A 158 1.96 0.72 -9.46
N ASN A 159 2.45 0.45 -8.27
CA ASN A 159 1.69 -0.19 -7.21
C ASN A 159 0.57 0.78 -6.75
N THR A 160 -0.60 0.24 -6.45
CA THR A 160 -1.79 1.02 -6.06
C THR A 160 -1.67 1.69 -4.69
N LEU A 161 -0.81 1.19 -3.79
CA LEU A 161 -0.57 1.76 -2.46
C LEU A 161 0.26 3.05 -2.51
N ILE A 162 -0.04 3.97 -3.43
CA ILE A 162 0.69 5.23 -3.62
C ILE A 162 0.67 6.02 -2.31
N ALA A 163 1.86 6.37 -1.81
CA ALA A 163 2.00 7.18 -0.61
C ALA A 163 1.59 8.63 -0.86
N SER A 164 0.96 9.26 0.14
CA SER A 164 0.62 10.68 0.09
C SER A 164 1.80 11.58 0.43
N PRO A 165 1.87 12.79 -0.15
CA PRO A 165 2.81 13.80 0.32
C PRO A 165 2.70 14.04 1.82
N TYR A 166 3.80 14.48 2.42
CA TYR A 166 3.85 14.73 3.85
C TYR A 166 4.33 16.15 4.13
N PHE A 167 3.62 16.88 4.98
CA PHE A 167 4.04 18.20 5.45
C PHE A 167 4.68 18.08 6.83
N LEU A 168 5.91 18.60 6.97
CA LEU A 168 6.62 18.67 8.24
C LEU A 168 7.08 20.11 8.46
N SER A 169 6.43 20.83 9.38
CA SER A 169 6.75 22.23 9.74
C SER A 169 7.01 23.13 8.53
N ASP A 170 8.27 23.28 8.11
CA ASP A 170 8.78 24.14 7.06
C ASP A 170 9.03 23.45 5.70
N ILE A 171 8.88 22.12 5.61
CA ILE A 171 9.10 21.34 4.38
C ILE A 171 7.86 20.56 3.94
N ALA A 172 7.75 20.37 2.63
CA ALA A 172 6.88 19.41 1.99
C ALA A 172 7.72 18.28 1.40
N ILE A 173 7.33 17.03 1.66
CA ILE A 173 8.02 15.83 1.21
C ILE A 173 7.13 15.14 0.20
N ILE A 174 7.60 15.06 -1.04
CA ILE A 174 6.82 14.56 -2.16
C ILE A 174 7.32 13.17 -2.57
N PRO A 175 6.56 12.10 -2.30
CA PRO A 175 6.86 10.74 -2.75
C PRO A 175 6.55 10.59 -4.23
N THR A 176 7.57 10.51 -5.07
CA THR A 176 7.37 10.37 -6.52
C THR A 176 7.05 8.92 -6.90
N LEU A 177 6.45 8.76 -8.08
CA LEU A 177 6.13 7.47 -8.66
C LEU A 177 7.38 6.75 -9.23
N ASP A 178 8.52 7.43 -9.31
CA ASP A 178 9.81 6.88 -9.75
C ASP A 178 10.78 6.61 -8.57
N GLY A 179 10.26 6.51 -7.35
CA GLY A 179 11.01 5.99 -6.19
C GLY A 179 11.91 7.01 -5.50
N LYS A 180 11.55 8.30 -5.57
CA LYS A 180 12.28 9.39 -4.90
C LYS A 180 11.39 10.11 -3.90
N LEU A 181 12.03 10.79 -2.96
CA LEU A 181 11.42 11.80 -2.11
C LEU A 181 12.01 13.14 -2.50
N VAL A 182 11.17 14.04 -3.01
CA VAL A 182 11.56 15.42 -3.31
C VAL A 182 11.18 16.28 -2.11
N ILE A 183 12.18 16.92 -1.50
CA ILE A 183 11.97 17.80 -0.34
C ILE A 183 11.96 19.24 -0.82
N VAL A 184 10.87 19.95 -0.55
CA VAL A 184 10.65 21.35 -0.95
C VAL A 184 10.47 22.21 0.29
N ASP A 185 11.21 23.31 0.37
CA ASP A 185 11.03 24.36 1.37
C ASP A 185 9.69 25.07 1.14
N ARG A 186 8.86 25.19 2.18
CA ARG A 186 7.52 25.80 2.10
C ARG A 186 7.54 27.32 2.21
N ASN A 187 8.62 27.90 2.73
CA ASN A 187 8.71 29.34 2.94
C ASN A 187 9.09 30.08 1.65
N ASN A 188 9.96 29.47 0.84
CA ASN A 188 10.47 30.06 -0.40
C ASN A 188 10.20 29.22 -1.65
N PHE A 189 9.54 28.06 -1.50
CA PHE A 189 9.14 27.18 -2.61
C PHE A 189 10.31 26.73 -3.49
N LYS A 190 11.40 26.28 -2.86
CA LYS A 190 12.56 25.71 -3.56
C LYS A 190 12.81 24.28 -3.13
N MET A 191 13.18 23.44 -4.10
CA MET A 191 13.67 22.10 -3.81
C MET A 191 14.97 22.20 -3.01
N ILE A 192 14.99 21.56 -1.84
CA ILE A 192 16.14 21.48 -0.93
C ILE A 192 17.03 20.32 -1.37
N ARG A 193 16.44 19.13 -1.51
CA ARG A 193 17.15 17.91 -1.93
C ARG A 193 16.20 16.85 -2.45
N ASN A 194 16.76 15.91 -3.20
CA ASN A 194 16.10 14.68 -3.59
C ASN A 194 16.77 13.50 -2.89
N ILE A 195 15.98 12.62 -2.29
CA ILE A 195 16.45 11.36 -1.69
C ILE A 195 15.94 10.23 -2.58
N VAL A 196 16.85 9.40 -3.09
CA VAL A 196 16.47 8.21 -3.86
C VAL A 196 16.16 7.09 -2.88
N VAL A 197 14.92 6.62 -2.86
CA VAL A 197 14.53 5.41 -2.12
C VAL A 197 15.06 4.22 -2.92
N ASN A 198 14.57 4.04 -4.16
CA ASN A 198 15.03 3.01 -5.08
C ASN A 198 14.99 3.54 -6.54
N GLY A 199 15.75 2.93 -7.45
CA GLY A 199 15.90 3.36 -8.85
C GLY A 199 15.37 2.39 -9.90
N ASP A 200 14.53 1.42 -9.52
CA ASP A 200 13.96 0.44 -10.44
C ASP A 200 13.01 1.07 -11.46
N LYS A 201 12.86 0.40 -12.61
CA LYS A 201 12.09 0.92 -13.75
C LYS A 201 10.59 0.66 -13.67
N HIS A 202 10.18 -0.37 -12.93
CA HIS A 202 8.78 -0.82 -12.87
C HIS A 202 8.37 -0.97 -11.42
N PHE A 203 7.14 -0.60 -11.08
CA PHE A 203 6.59 -0.69 -9.72
C PHE A 203 7.53 -0.07 -8.68
N ASN A 204 8.07 1.11 -8.98
CA ASN A 204 9.05 1.77 -8.13
C ASN A 204 8.48 3.00 -7.40
N ASN A 205 7.16 3.22 -7.48
CA ASN A 205 6.54 4.30 -6.72
C ASN A 205 6.75 4.08 -5.23
N VAL A 206 6.89 5.17 -4.50
CA VAL A 206 6.89 5.13 -3.04
C VAL A 206 5.49 4.67 -2.58
N ILE A 207 5.45 3.58 -1.83
CA ILE A 207 4.22 2.93 -1.33
C ILE A 207 3.95 3.22 0.15
N PHE A 208 4.90 3.85 0.84
CA PHE A 208 4.77 4.23 2.24
C PHE A 208 5.65 5.44 2.51
N LEU A 209 5.12 6.39 3.28
CA LEU A 209 5.83 7.55 3.76
C LEU A 209 5.22 8.01 5.08
N GLU A 210 5.98 7.94 6.15
CA GLU A 210 5.60 8.50 7.45
C GLU A 210 6.80 9.16 8.13
N ALA A 211 6.55 10.19 8.93
CA ALA A 211 7.54 10.85 9.76
C ALA A 211 7.13 10.79 11.23
N ILE A 212 8.05 10.36 12.09
CA ILE A 212 7.83 10.11 13.51
C ILE A 212 9.07 10.58 14.28
N ASN A 213 8.84 11.47 15.25
CA ASN A 213 9.89 12.17 15.98
C ASN A 213 10.86 12.88 15.01
N ASP A 214 12.13 12.48 15.02
CA ASP A 214 13.20 13.02 14.19
C ASP A 214 13.48 12.18 12.94
N ARG A 215 12.64 11.17 12.65
CA ARG A 215 12.90 10.18 11.60
C ARG A 215 11.76 10.08 10.60
N MET A 216 12.13 9.83 9.36
CA MET A 216 11.21 9.58 8.25
C MET A 216 11.46 8.18 7.70
N VAL A 217 10.40 7.39 7.56
CA VAL A 217 10.44 6.07 6.95
C VAL A 217 9.72 6.15 5.61
N ALA A 218 10.35 5.64 4.56
CA ALA A 218 9.74 5.55 3.25
C ALA A 218 10.07 4.21 2.60
N ALA A 219 9.17 3.68 1.77
CA ALA A 219 9.38 2.42 1.09
C ALA A 219 8.93 2.47 -0.37
N THR A 220 9.67 1.80 -1.25
CA THR A 220 9.15 1.29 -2.52
C THR A 220 8.93 -0.22 -2.39
N PRO A 221 8.32 -0.90 -3.37
CA PRO A 221 8.20 -2.36 -3.38
C PRO A 221 9.53 -3.14 -3.31
N LYS A 222 10.68 -2.48 -3.33
CA LYS A 222 12.01 -3.12 -3.37
C LYS A 222 12.96 -2.69 -2.26
N ARG A 223 12.65 -1.62 -1.53
CA ARG A 223 13.53 -1.07 -0.50
C ARG A 223 12.76 -0.20 0.47
N VAL A 224 13.14 -0.31 1.74
CA VAL A 224 12.79 0.65 2.79
C VAL A 224 14.00 1.52 3.07
N ILE A 225 13.78 2.81 3.28
CA ILE A 225 14.75 3.73 3.84
C ILE A 225 14.24 4.31 5.14
N SER A 226 15.18 4.64 6.01
CA SER A 226 14.91 5.30 7.26
C SER A 226 15.90 6.43 7.47
N VAL A 227 15.37 7.66 7.51
CA VAL A 227 16.13 8.89 7.38
C VAL A 227 16.02 9.68 8.66
N SER A 228 17.16 9.92 9.30
CA SER A 228 17.35 10.92 10.35
C SER A 228 18.18 12.09 9.80
N PRO A 229 18.37 13.20 10.53
CA PRO A 229 19.19 14.32 10.05
C PRO A 229 20.61 13.93 9.61
N ASN A 230 21.21 12.92 10.28
CA ASN A 230 22.61 12.55 10.10
C ASN A 230 22.82 11.21 9.39
N VAL A 231 21.80 10.36 9.32
CA VAL A 231 21.94 8.96 8.88
C VAL A 231 20.76 8.56 7.99
N ILE A 232 21.08 7.86 6.90
CA ILE A 232 20.09 7.18 6.05
C ILE A 232 20.42 5.68 6.12
N ASN A 233 19.54 4.92 6.74
CA ASN A 233 19.60 3.46 6.74
C ASN A 233 18.72 2.91 5.62
N THR A 234 19.08 1.75 5.08
CA THR A 234 18.36 1.12 3.97
C THR A 234 18.20 -0.37 4.23
N PHE A 235 17.06 -0.93 3.85
CA PHE A 235 16.79 -2.37 3.91
C PHE A 235 16.19 -2.83 2.58
N ASP A 236 16.89 -3.75 1.91
CA ASP A 236 16.46 -4.31 0.62
C ASP A 236 15.59 -5.56 0.84
N ALA A 237 14.37 -5.52 0.31
CA ALA A 237 13.42 -6.63 0.33
C ALA A 237 12.35 -6.43 -0.74
N ASN A 238 11.79 -7.52 -1.27
CA ASN A 238 10.63 -7.45 -2.16
C ASN A 238 9.36 -7.26 -1.32
N LEU A 239 8.93 -6.02 -1.14
CA LEU A 239 7.83 -5.66 -0.26
C LEU A 239 6.48 -5.82 -0.96
N GLN A 240 5.57 -6.49 -0.27
CA GLN A 240 4.14 -6.45 -0.53
C GLN A 240 3.52 -5.28 0.26
N ASP A 241 3.85 -5.17 1.55
CA ASP A 241 3.37 -4.11 2.42
C ASP A 241 4.34 -3.84 3.59
N ILE A 242 4.05 -2.79 4.34
CA ILE A 242 4.80 -2.32 5.51
C ILE A 242 3.81 -1.81 6.55
N LEU A 243 4.01 -2.24 7.80
CA LEU A 243 3.34 -1.66 8.95
C LEU A 243 4.36 -0.94 9.81
N PHE A 244 3.92 0.17 10.38
CA PHE A 244 4.69 0.95 11.34
C PHE A 244 3.86 1.14 12.60
N PHE A 245 4.38 0.74 13.75
CA PHE A 245 3.74 0.99 15.04
C PHE A 245 4.77 1.12 16.16
N GLY A 246 4.60 2.14 17.01
CA GLY A 246 5.58 2.46 18.05
C GLY A 246 6.93 2.87 17.45
N ASP A 247 7.99 2.13 17.76
CA ASP A 247 9.33 2.28 17.17
C ASP A 247 9.70 1.10 16.25
N GLN A 248 8.72 0.27 15.88
CA GLN A 248 8.91 -0.96 15.13
C GLN A 248 8.43 -0.81 13.69
N ILE A 249 9.21 -1.39 12.78
CA ILE A 249 8.89 -1.47 11.36
C ILE A 249 8.74 -2.94 11.01
N VAL A 250 7.55 -3.33 10.55
CA VAL A 250 7.24 -4.70 10.14
C VAL A 250 7.07 -4.75 8.63
N LEU A 251 7.88 -5.57 7.97
CA LEU A 251 7.91 -5.71 6.52
C LEU A 251 7.26 -7.02 6.13
N PHE A 252 6.37 -6.96 5.14
CA PHE A 252 5.69 -8.12 4.56
C PHE A 252 6.22 -8.31 3.15
N THR A 253 6.86 -9.45 2.88
CA THR A 253 7.49 -9.69 1.59
C THR A 253 6.61 -10.47 0.62
N THR A 254 6.88 -10.35 -0.68
CA THR A 254 6.20 -11.13 -1.72
C THR A 254 6.50 -12.63 -1.67
N GLU A 255 7.55 -13.03 -0.94
CA GLU A 255 7.96 -14.42 -0.75
C GLU A 255 7.32 -15.09 0.48
N GLY A 256 6.44 -14.37 1.20
CA GLY A 256 5.79 -14.88 2.40
C GLY A 256 6.64 -14.75 3.66
N GLU A 257 7.47 -13.72 3.77
CA GLU A 257 8.24 -13.44 4.99
C GLU A 257 7.70 -12.22 5.74
N VAL A 258 7.69 -12.30 7.07
CA VAL A 258 7.39 -11.19 7.98
C VAL A 258 8.67 -10.84 8.70
N ILE A 259 9.15 -9.61 8.54
CA ILE A 259 10.44 -9.15 9.06
C ILE A 259 10.17 -8.01 10.04
N LEU A 260 10.55 -8.20 11.29
CA LEU A 260 10.53 -7.16 12.32
C LEU A 260 11.89 -6.49 12.38
N THR A 261 11.89 -5.16 12.30
CA THR A 261 13.10 -4.33 12.42
C THR A 261 12.88 -3.23 13.45
N ASP A 262 13.97 -2.69 13.99
CA ASP A 262 13.92 -1.45 14.76
C ASP A 262 13.74 -0.22 13.82
N LYS A 263 13.56 0.96 14.40
CA LYS A 263 13.48 2.22 13.64
C LYS A 263 14.68 2.48 12.72
N ASP A 264 15.85 1.93 13.04
CA ASP A 264 17.06 2.07 12.25
C ASP A 264 17.18 1.01 11.13
N LEU A 265 16.16 0.18 10.94
CA LEU A 265 16.08 -0.93 10.00
C LEU A 265 17.08 -2.06 10.31
N ASN A 266 17.52 -2.19 11.56
CA ASN A 266 18.22 -3.39 11.99
C ASN A 266 17.21 -4.52 12.16
N GLU A 267 17.43 -5.64 11.49
CA GLU A 267 16.57 -6.82 11.61
C GLU A 267 16.65 -7.40 13.03
N ILE A 268 15.50 -7.47 13.69
CA ILE A 268 15.33 -8.08 15.02
C ILE A 268 14.94 -9.54 14.84
N LYS A 269 13.96 -9.81 13.96
CA LYS A 269 13.43 -11.16 13.75
C LYS A 269 12.78 -11.32 12.39
N ARG A 270 12.80 -12.55 11.89
CA ARG A 270 12.13 -12.96 10.65
C ARG A 270 11.33 -14.23 10.87
N GLN A 271 10.06 -14.21 10.47
CA GLN A 271 9.18 -15.35 10.41
C GLN A 271 8.86 -15.68 8.95
N LYS A 272 8.97 -16.96 8.57
CA LYS A 272 8.75 -17.41 7.19
C LYS A 272 7.47 -18.22 7.10
N PHE A 273 6.67 -17.94 6.08
CA PHE A 273 5.49 -18.67 5.65
C PHE A 273 5.70 -19.05 4.19
N PRO A 274 6.38 -20.18 3.91
CA PRO A 274 6.75 -20.55 2.55
C PRO A 274 5.55 -20.55 1.62
N PHE A 275 5.67 -19.86 0.49
CA PHE A 275 4.64 -19.76 -0.56
C PHE A 275 3.38 -18.97 -0.16
N ALA A 276 3.38 -18.27 0.97
CA ALA A 276 2.30 -17.36 1.35
C ALA A 276 2.30 -16.13 0.46
N HIS A 277 1.13 -15.81 -0.08
CA HIS A 277 0.90 -14.56 -0.78
C HIS A 277 0.02 -13.67 0.09
N PHE A 278 0.64 -12.70 0.75
CA PHE A 278 -0.08 -11.75 1.60
C PHE A 278 -0.86 -10.77 0.73
N THR A 279 -2.10 -10.47 1.13
CA THR A 279 -2.97 -9.51 0.42
C THR A 279 -3.27 -8.28 1.25
N ALA A 280 -3.31 -8.42 2.57
CA ALA A 280 -3.52 -7.33 3.52
C ALA A 280 -2.83 -7.64 4.85
N ALA A 281 -2.31 -6.61 5.51
CA ALA A 281 -1.76 -6.71 6.86
C ALA A 281 -2.25 -5.53 7.70
N ASN A 282 -2.48 -5.79 8.98
CA ASN A 282 -2.94 -4.78 9.94
C ASN A 282 -2.41 -5.07 11.35
N HIS A 283 -2.48 -4.09 12.22
CA HIS A 283 -1.99 -4.17 13.59
C HIS A 283 -3.06 -3.70 14.59
N GLY A 284 -3.35 -4.56 15.56
CA GLY A 284 -4.14 -4.25 16.76
C GLY A 284 -3.36 -4.71 18.00
N GLU A 285 -3.93 -5.59 18.82
CA GLU A 285 -3.18 -6.30 19.87
C GLU A 285 -2.09 -7.21 19.28
N LYS A 286 -2.39 -7.80 18.11
CA LYS A 286 -1.51 -8.67 17.32
C LYS A 286 -1.36 -8.11 15.90
N ILE A 287 -0.35 -8.59 15.19
CA ILE A 287 -0.24 -8.42 13.74
C ILE A 287 -1.19 -9.42 13.09
N VAL A 288 -2.08 -8.96 12.21
CA VAL A 288 -3.01 -9.79 11.46
C VAL A 288 -2.68 -9.69 9.98
N ILE A 289 -2.54 -10.84 9.31
CA ILE A 289 -2.21 -10.93 7.89
C ILE A 289 -3.24 -11.81 7.20
N LEU A 290 -3.77 -11.35 6.08
CA LEU A 290 -4.60 -12.15 5.20
C LEU A 290 -3.76 -12.72 4.06
N GLU A 291 -3.94 -14.01 3.81
CA GLU A 291 -3.30 -14.76 2.73
C GLU A 291 -4.35 -15.19 1.69
N THR A 292 -3.99 -15.07 0.41
CA THR A 292 -4.90 -15.24 -0.74
C THR A 292 -5.62 -16.58 -0.82
N ARG A 293 -5.08 -17.66 -0.24
CA ARG A 293 -5.68 -19.00 -0.23
C ARG A 293 -6.77 -19.18 0.81
N GLY A 294 -7.13 -18.12 1.54
CA GLY A 294 -8.21 -18.14 2.51
C GLY A 294 -7.69 -18.47 3.91
N TYR A 295 -6.55 -17.91 4.29
CA TYR A 295 -6.01 -18.04 5.63
C TYR A 295 -5.78 -16.67 6.27
N MET A 296 -6.01 -16.60 7.57
CA MET A 296 -5.60 -15.49 8.40
C MET A 296 -4.47 -15.95 9.32
N ILE A 297 -3.35 -15.23 9.28
CA ILE A 297 -2.20 -15.47 10.14
C ILE A 297 -2.18 -14.35 11.18
N THR A 298 -2.19 -14.71 12.46
CA THR A 298 -1.97 -13.75 13.54
C THR A 298 -0.59 -13.97 14.15
N LEU A 299 0.16 -12.91 14.42
CA LEU A 299 1.47 -12.97 15.06
C LEU A 299 1.53 -12.08 16.28
N SER A 300 2.27 -12.50 17.30
CA SER A 300 2.67 -11.59 18.37
C SER A 300 3.59 -10.48 17.83
N ASN A 301 3.60 -9.31 18.46
CA ASN A 301 4.37 -8.14 17.97
C ASN A 301 5.89 -8.37 17.89
N ASP A 302 6.41 -9.30 18.68
CA ASP A 302 7.82 -9.72 18.66
C ASP A 302 8.10 -10.89 17.67
N LEU A 303 7.08 -11.31 16.91
CA LEU A 303 7.08 -12.48 16.03
C LEU A 303 7.49 -13.79 16.73
N SER A 304 7.33 -13.90 18.06
CA SER A 304 7.64 -15.13 18.82
C SER A 304 6.66 -16.26 18.60
N ASN A 305 5.39 -15.93 18.37
CA ASN A 305 4.32 -16.89 18.22
C ASN A 305 3.43 -16.49 17.06
N TYR A 306 2.86 -17.48 16.38
CA TYR A 306 1.84 -17.28 15.38
C TYR A 306 0.71 -18.29 15.50
N GLU A 307 -0.44 -17.94 14.97
CA GLU A 307 -1.62 -18.79 14.89
C GLU A 307 -2.22 -18.63 13.50
N ILE A 308 -2.68 -19.75 12.91
CA ILE A 308 -3.29 -19.77 11.59
C ILE A 308 -4.76 -20.14 11.75
N TYR A 309 -5.61 -19.39 11.06
CA TYR A 309 -7.05 -19.60 11.00
C TYR A 309 -7.49 -19.72 9.55
N SER A 310 -8.53 -20.51 9.28
CA SER A 310 -9.17 -20.54 7.97
C SER A 310 -10.18 -19.41 7.83
N LEU A 311 -10.23 -18.81 6.65
CA LEU A 311 -11.27 -17.87 6.25
C LEU A 311 -12.36 -18.62 5.47
N PRO A 312 -13.58 -18.06 5.36
CA PRO A 312 -14.69 -18.74 4.69
C PRO A 312 -14.42 -18.96 3.20
N ASN A 313 -13.66 -18.05 2.58
CA ASN A 313 -13.38 -18.03 1.15
C ASN A 313 -11.92 -17.65 0.88
N LYS A 314 -11.44 -18.01 -0.31
CA LYS A 314 -10.20 -17.46 -0.87
C LYS A 314 -10.37 -15.96 -1.14
N ILE A 315 -9.25 -15.24 -1.15
CA ILE A 315 -9.23 -13.81 -1.42
C ILE A 315 -8.66 -13.60 -2.81
N ASP A 316 -9.54 -13.31 -3.76
CA ASP A 316 -9.21 -12.93 -5.15
C ASP A 316 -9.67 -11.50 -5.50
N THR A 317 -10.25 -10.80 -4.52
CA THR A 317 -10.68 -9.40 -4.60
C THR A 317 -9.67 -8.47 -3.95
N PRO A 318 -9.69 -7.16 -4.28
CA PRO A 318 -8.87 -6.17 -3.59
C PRO A 318 -9.15 -6.13 -2.09
N ALA A 319 -8.10 -6.01 -1.29
CA ALA A 319 -8.18 -5.85 0.15
C ALA A 319 -7.57 -4.51 0.58
N PHE A 320 -8.27 -3.79 1.46
CA PHE A 320 -7.82 -2.54 2.03
C PHE A 320 -7.70 -2.68 3.56
N SER A 321 -6.58 -2.22 4.13
CA SER A 321 -6.39 -2.21 5.59
C SER A 321 -6.55 -0.78 6.11
N GLY A 322 -7.60 -0.56 6.90
CA GLY A 322 -7.81 0.66 7.68
C GLY A 322 -7.56 0.41 9.16
N THR A 323 -7.54 1.45 9.98
CA THR A 323 -7.29 1.32 11.43
C THR A 323 -8.26 0.32 12.05
N GLY A 324 -7.75 -0.78 12.62
CA GLY A 324 -8.54 -1.81 13.28
C GLY A 324 -9.45 -2.65 12.38
N LYS A 325 -9.43 -2.48 11.05
CA LYS A 325 -10.26 -3.29 10.13
C LYS A 325 -9.54 -3.63 8.84
N ILE A 326 -9.80 -4.82 8.32
CA ILE A 326 -9.43 -5.20 6.95
C ILE A 326 -10.71 -5.42 6.15
N PHE A 327 -10.79 -4.78 4.99
CA PHE A 327 -11.92 -4.85 4.07
C PHE A 327 -11.51 -5.70 2.88
N VAL A 328 -12.30 -6.72 2.54
CA VAL A 328 -11.98 -7.69 1.48
C VAL A 328 -13.17 -7.84 0.55
N GLY A 329 -13.09 -7.29 -0.67
CA GLY A 329 -14.27 -7.23 -1.55
C GLY A 329 -15.38 -6.39 -0.91
N ASP A 330 -16.47 -7.05 -0.53
CA ASP A 330 -17.59 -6.49 0.23
C ASP A 330 -17.65 -6.98 1.69
N GLU A 331 -16.65 -7.69 2.19
CA GLU A 331 -16.61 -8.23 3.55
C GLU A 331 -15.70 -7.40 4.48
N ILE A 332 -16.01 -7.40 5.78
CA ILE A 332 -15.26 -6.68 6.81
C ILE A 332 -14.74 -7.66 7.86
N LEU A 333 -13.45 -7.55 8.17
CA LEU A 333 -12.80 -8.25 9.26
C LEU A 333 -12.32 -7.25 10.31
N GLU A 334 -12.85 -7.34 11.53
CA GLU A 334 -12.32 -6.59 12.68
C GLU A 334 -10.95 -7.14 13.12
N VAL A 335 -10.01 -6.23 13.35
CA VAL A 335 -8.68 -6.50 13.88
C VAL A 335 -8.68 -6.06 15.33
N LYS A 336 -8.56 -7.02 16.25
CA LYS A 336 -8.49 -6.77 17.69
C LYS A 336 -7.11 -6.37 18.12
#